data_AF-A0A0G2B6W2-F1
#
_entry.id   AF-A0A0G2B6W2-F1
#
_cell.length_a   1.000
_cell.length_b   1.000
_cell.length_c   1.000
_cell.angle_alpha   90.00
_cell.angle_beta   90.00
_cell.angle_gamma   90.00
#
_symmetry.space_group_name_H-M   'P 1'
#
loop_
_entity.id
_entity.type
_entity.pdbx_description
1 polymer ?
#
loop_
_entity_poly.entity_id
_entity_poly.type
_entity_poly.pdbx_seq_one_letter_code
_entity_poly.pdbx_strand_id
1 'polypeptide(L)'
;MTATRFSCELETGFCGDGKVQELLGEQCEPSLHSPNLAYGCGSDCRHISIFCGDSKVDAGEQCDEGAGNSNAPNASCRANCSLASCGDGTLDTDQEICDDGNRRAGDGCDRFCRPEVPSAPASGITTQVAGQQYFATPQTPGQQMMIAQLPDGTLVQFPVQGATTAQGTSPLAQLLPGL
;
A
#
# COMPACT_ATOMS: atom_id res chain seq x y z
N MET A 1 -4.27 35.62 20.91
CA MET A 1 -4.64 34.84 19.71
C MET A 1 -3.41 34.04 19.31
N THR A 2 -3.31 32.82 19.81
CA THR A 2 -2.18 31.93 19.61
C THR A 2 -2.28 31.38 18.19
N ALA A 3 -1.26 31.63 17.37
CA ALA A 3 -1.20 31.13 16.00
C ALA A 3 -1.14 29.59 16.02
N THR A 4 -2.23 28.94 15.64
CA THR A 4 -2.22 27.52 15.28
C THR A 4 -1.38 27.39 14.02
N ARG A 5 -0.14 26.91 14.17
CA ARG A 5 0.65 26.44 13.04
C ARG A 5 -0.02 25.18 12.51
N PHE A 6 -0.62 25.25 11.32
CA PHE A 6 -0.89 24.06 10.52
C PHE A 6 0.43 23.68 9.85
N SER A 7 1.29 22.96 10.56
CA SER A 7 2.40 22.25 9.93
C SER A 7 1.82 21.05 9.17
N CYS A 8 2.16 20.90 7.89
CA CYS A 8 1.98 19.63 7.18
C CYS A 8 2.99 18.63 7.76
N GLU A 9 2.65 18.04 8.90
CA GLU A 9 3.43 16.94 9.46
C GLU A 9 2.96 15.65 8.80
N LEU A 10 3.91 14.82 8.38
CA LEU A 10 3.61 13.46 7.95
C LEU A 10 3.12 12.70 9.19
N GLU A 11 1.90 12.17 9.14
CA GLU A 11 1.46 11.23 10.18
C GLU A 11 2.40 10.02 10.14
N THR A 12 3.17 9.91 11.21
CA THR A 12 4.08 8.80 11.47
C THR A 12 3.70 8.29 12.84
N GLY A 13 3.52 6.98 12.95
CA GLY A 13 2.96 6.36 14.12
C GLY A 13 2.72 4.88 13.88
N PHE A 14 2.46 4.17 14.97
CA PHE A 14 2.05 2.79 14.94
C PHE A 14 0.95 2.61 15.97
N CYS A 15 0.10 1.63 15.71
CA CYS A 15 -0.98 1.31 16.63
C CYS A 15 -0.46 1.01 18.03
N GLY A 16 -0.95 1.74 19.03
CA GLY A 16 -0.58 1.62 20.44
C GLY A 16 0.42 2.67 20.95
N ASP A 17 0.80 3.67 20.13
CA ASP A 17 1.67 4.79 20.53
C ASP A 17 0.97 5.92 21.31
N GLY A 18 -0.34 5.79 21.52
CA GLY A 18 -1.16 6.73 22.29
C GLY A 18 -1.58 7.97 21.50
N LYS A 19 -1.55 7.91 20.16
CA LYS A 19 -2.18 8.89 19.27
C LYS A 19 -2.96 8.16 18.19
N VAL A 20 -4.14 8.67 17.86
CA VAL A 20 -4.91 8.13 16.72
C VAL A 20 -4.37 8.74 15.43
N GLN A 21 -3.76 7.94 14.55
CA GLN A 21 -3.33 8.39 13.21
C GLN A 21 -4.37 8.02 12.13
N GLU A 22 -5.35 8.89 11.93
CA GLU A 22 -6.49 8.65 11.02
C GLU A 22 -6.06 8.44 9.55
N LEU A 23 -4.98 9.12 9.09
CA LEU A 23 -4.48 8.95 7.72
C LEU A 23 -3.74 7.63 7.52
N LEU A 24 -3.24 7.02 8.60
CA LEU A 24 -2.70 5.65 8.59
C LEU A 24 -3.78 4.59 8.80
N GLY A 25 -5.05 4.99 8.92
CA GLY A 25 -6.19 4.07 8.99
C GLY A 25 -6.55 3.61 10.39
N GLU A 26 -5.98 4.24 11.42
CA GLU A 26 -6.39 4.01 12.79
C GLU A 26 -7.76 4.64 13.07
N GLN A 27 -8.62 3.88 13.74
CA GLN A 27 -9.94 4.32 14.18
C GLN A 27 -9.97 4.64 15.67
N CYS A 28 -9.04 4.06 16.43
CA CYS A 28 -8.95 4.17 17.86
C CYS A 28 -7.51 3.89 18.32
N GLU A 29 -7.26 4.17 19.59
CA GLU A 29 -5.97 3.88 20.21
C GLU A 29 -6.18 3.02 21.45
N PRO A 30 -5.61 1.79 21.52
CA PRO A 30 -5.72 0.93 22.70
C PRO A 30 -5.33 1.63 24.00
N SER A 31 -4.32 2.51 23.96
CA SER A 31 -3.81 3.21 25.14
C SER A 31 -4.73 4.35 25.62
N LEU A 32 -5.58 4.88 24.73
CA LEU A 32 -6.52 5.96 25.01
C LEU A 32 -7.96 5.47 25.14
N HIS A 33 -8.24 4.22 24.76
CA HIS A 33 -9.58 3.68 24.70
C HIS A 33 -10.23 3.56 26.09
N SER A 34 -11.47 4.02 26.21
CA SER A 34 -12.22 3.93 27.47
C SER A 34 -12.78 2.52 27.65
N PRO A 35 -12.52 1.85 28.80
CA PRO A 35 -13.04 0.50 29.05
C PRO A 35 -14.56 0.45 29.26
N ASN A 36 -15.24 1.61 29.33
CA ASN A 36 -16.68 1.71 29.56
C ASN A 36 -17.52 1.86 28.28
N LEU A 37 -16.89 1.80 27.11
CA LEU A 37 -17.60 1.84 25.83
C LEU A 37 -18.15 0.45 25.48
N ALA A 38 -19.24 0.42 24.71
CA ALA A 38 -19.87 -0.83 24.26
C ALA A 38 -19.03 -1.58 23.19
N TYR A 39 -17.97 -0.95 22.70
CA TYR A 39 -17.01 -1.48 21.74
C TYR A 39 -15.59 -1.38 22.29
N GLY A 40 -14.72 -2.27 21.83
CA GLY A 40 -13.30 -2.28 22.11
C GLY A 40 -12.47 -1.56 21.04
N CYS A 41 -11.18 -1.39 21.35
CA CYS A 41 -10.16 -1.05 20.36
C CYS A 41 -9.22 -2.24 20.23
N GLY A 42 -9.08 -2.76 19.00
CA GLY A 42 -8.21 -3.89 18.69
C GLY A 42 -6.72 -3.53 18.68
N SER A 43 -5.86 -4.55 18.66
CA SER A 43 -4.41 -4.37 18.52
C SER A 43 -3.98 -3.89 17.12
N ASP A 44 -4.92 -3.85 16.19
CA ASP A 44 -4.84 -3.30 14.84
C ASP A 44 -5.46 -1.88 14.76
N CYS A 45 -5.80 -1.28 15.91
CA CYS A 45 -6.38 0.06 16.02
C CYS A 45 -7.69 0.23 15.24
N ARG A 46 -8.42 -0.88 15.07
CA ARG A 46 -9.79 -0.93 14.58
C ARG A 46 -10.75 -1.05 15.75
N HIS A 47 -11.94 -0.48 15.60
CA HIS A 47 -13.01 -0.75 16.55
C HIS A 47 -13.42 -2.23 16.51
N ILE A 48 -13.72 -2.78 17.67
CA ILE A 48 -14.24 -4.15 17.81
C ILE A 48 -15.59 -4.05 18.52
N SER A 49 -16.68 -4.24 17.77
CA SER A 49 -18.00 -4.39 18.37
C SER A 49 -18.24 -5.85 18.78
N ILE A 50 -18.87 -6.03 19.95
CA ILE A 50 -19.32 -7.35 20.41
C ILE A 50 -20.67 -7.76 19.81
N PHE A 51 -21.39 -6.84 19.18
CA PHE A 51 -22.71 -7.06 18.57
C PHE A 51 -22.64 -7.38 17.09
N CYS A 52 -21.43 -7.38 16.51
CA CYS A 52 -21.22 -7.61 15.10
C CYS A 52 -21.84 -8.92 14.62
N GLY A 53 -22.70 -8.82 13.61
CA GLY A 53 -23.47 -9.91 13.02
C GLY A 53 -24.93 -9.98 13.49
N ASP A 54 -25.44 -8.97 14.20
CA ASP A 54 -26.85 -8.93 14.66
C ASP A 54 -27.81 -8.25 13.67
N SER A 55 -27.30 -7.81 12.51
CA SER A 55 -28.02 -7.08 11.46
C SER A 55 -28.43 -5.65 11.83
N LYS A 56 -27.77 -5.04 12.82
CA LYS A 56 -27.92 -3.62 13.15
C LYS A 56 -26.54 -2.99 13.28
N VAL A 57 -26.42 -1.77 12.79
CA VAL A 57 -25.18 -1.01 12.96
C VAL A 57 -25.16 -0.40 14.36
N ASP A 58 -24.32 -0.96 15.23
CA ASP A 58 -24.10 -0.52 16.60
C ASP A 58 -22.86 0.39 16.74
N ALA A 59 -22.65 0.92 17.95
CA ALA A 59 -21.47 1.73 18.23
C ALA A 59 -20.18 0.91 18.05
N GLY A 60 -19.24 1.43 17.26
CA GLY A 60 -18.00 0.73 16.92
C GLY A 60 -18.07 -0.07 15.61
N GLU A 61 -19.22 -0.12 14.96
CA GLU A 61 -19.40 -0.76 13.66
C GLU A 61 -19.48 0.27 12.54
N GLN A 62 -19.03 -0.10 11.35
CA GLN A 62 -19.20 0.68 10.14
C GLN A 62 -20.31 0.11 9.24
N CYS A 63 -20.65 -1.16 9.44
CA CYS A 63 -21.68 -1.91 8.73
C CYS A 63 -22.07 -3.13 9.56
N ASP A 64 -23.25 -3.70 9.33
CA ASP A 64 -23.64 -5.01 9.86
C ASP A 64 -24.70 -5.62 8.93
N GLU A 65 -24.31 -6.64 8.16
CA GLU A 65 -25.20 -7.42 7.29
C GLU A 65 -25.58 -8.77 7.92
N GLY A 66 -25.37 -8.91 9.22
CA GLY A 66 -25.63 -10.12 9.97
C GLY A 66 -24.79 -11.29 9.47
N ALA A 67 -25.49 -12.37 9.11
CA ALA A 67 -24.88 -13.53 8.47
C ALA A 67 -24.31 -13.24 7.06
N GLY A 68 -24.58 -12.05 6.50
CA GLY A 68 -24.02 -11.57 5.23
C GLY A 68 -22.60 -11.04 5.33
N ASN A 69 -22.10 -10.77 6.54
CA ASN A 69 -20.73 -10.31 6.75
C ASN A 69 -19.70 -11.31 6.19
N SER A 70 -18.68 -10.82 5.48
CA SER A 70 -17.74 -11.67 4.74
C SER A 70 -16.37 -11.01 4.54
N ASN A 71 -15.30 -11.81 4.55
CA ASN A 71 -13.95 -11.37 4.17
C ASN A 71 -13.61 -11.72 2.72
N ALA A 72 -14.64 -11.99 1.90
CA ALA A 72 -14.45 -12.16 0.47
C ALA A 72 -14.10 -10.80 -0.19
N PRO A 73 -13.35 -10.80 -1.30
CA PRO A 73 -13.13 -9.60 -2.10
C PRO A 73 -14.43 -8.90 -2.45
N ASN A 74 -14.45 -7.57 -2.29
CA ASN A 74 -15.57 -6.68 -2.55
C ASN A 74 -16.81 -6.94 -1.67
N ALA A 75 -16.65 -7.59 -0.51
CA ALA A 75 -17.73 -7.71 0.46
C ALA A 75 -18.17 -6.32 0.95
N SER A 76 -19.48 -6.08 0.97
CA SER A 76 -20.11 -4.84 1.47
C SER A 76 -19.86 -4.63 2.97
N CYS A 77 -19.71 -5.71 3.72
CA CYS A 77 -19.34 -5.66 5.13
C CYS A 77 -18.40 -6.80 5.50
N ARG A 78 -17.31 -6.48 6.21
CA ARG A 78 -16.34 -7.47 6.69
C ARG A 78 -16.89 -8.28 7.85
N ALA A 79 -16.28 -9.44 8.12
CA ALA A 79 -16.67 -10.32 9.22
C ALA A 79 -16.55 -9.67 10.62
N ASN A 80 -15.77 -8.59 10.74
CA ASN A 80 -15.59 -7.79 11.94
C ASN A 80 -16.42 -6.48 11.92
N CYS A 81 -17.40 -6.35 11.03
CA CYS A 81 -18.27 -5.17 10.91
C CYS A 81 -17.54 -3.86 10.56
N SER A 82 -16.36 -3.99 9.94
CA SER A 82 -15.69 -2.89 9.26
C SER A 82 -16.07 -2.86 7.78
N LEU A 83 -15.96 -1.68 7.18
CA LEU A 83 -16.01 -1.59 5.72
C LEU A 83 -14.68 -2.05 5.13
N ALA A 84 -14.74 -2.47 3.87
CA ALA A 84 -13.60 -2.53 2.97
C ALA A 84 -12.70 -1.30 3.14
N SER A 85 -11.39 -1.51 3.28
CA SER A 85 -10.47 -0.40 3.43
C SER A 85 -9.06 -0.78 3.06
N CYS A 86 -8.36 0.17 2.44
CA CYS A 86 -6.96 0.02 2.08
C CYS A 86 -6.10 -0.46 3.26
N GLY A 87 -5.31 -1.50 3.02
CA GLY A 87 -4.39 -2.09 3.99
C GLY A 87 -5.07 -3.03 4.98
N ASP A 88 -6.23 -3.60 4.62
CA ASP A 88 -6.93 -4.58 5.47
C ASP A 88 -6.57 -6.04 5.14
N GLY A 89 -5.68 -6.25 4.16
CA GLY A 89 -5.21 -7.56 3.75
C GLY A 89 -6.11 -8.26 2.74
N THR A 90 -7.20 -7.62 2.30
CA THR A 90 -8.17 -8.18 1.36
C THR A 90 -8.31 -7.28 0.14
N LEU A 91 -7.82 -7.75 -1.01
CA LEU A 91 -7.90 -6.99 -2.25
C LEU A 91 -9.36 -6.77 -2.72
N ASP A 92 -9.90 -5.57 -2.52
CA ASP A 92 -11.20 -5.14 -3.05
C ASP A 92 -11.03 -4.42 -4.40
N THR A 93 -11.03 -5.19 -5.48
CA THR A 93 -10.81 -4.68 -6.85
C THR A 93 -11.75 -3.56 -7.30
N ASP A 94 -12.90 -3.39 -6.63
CA ASP A 94 -13.84 -2.30 -6.91
C ASP A 94 -13.39 -0.95 -6.33
N GLN A 95 -12.49 -0.96 -5.33
CA GLN A 95 -12.02 0.24 -4.62
C GLN A 95 -10.50 0.45 -4.72
N GLU A 96 -9.73 -0.62 -4.85
CA GLU A 96 -8.27 -0.62 -4.81
C GLU A 96 -7.63 -1.49 -5.89
N ILE A 97 -6.36 -1.22 -6.18
CA ILE A 97 -5.59 -1.92 -7.22
C ILE A 97 -4.56 -2.86 -6.60
N CYS A 98 -4.12 -2.59 -5.37
CA CYS A 98 -3.29 -3.46 -4.56
C CYS A 98 -3.76 -3.40 -3.10
N ASP A 99 -3.34 -4.38 -2.31
CA ASP A 99 -3.37 -4.36 -0.85
C ASP A 99 -2.20 -5.24 -0.37
N ASP A 100 -1.30 -4.66 0.41
CA ASP A 100 -0.15 -5.36 1.01
C ASP A 100 -0.31 -5.55 2.53
N GLY A 101 -1.55 -5.44 3.01
CA GLY A 101 -1.94 -5.69 4.40
C GLY A 101 -1.70 -4.54 5.35
N ASN A 102 -1.31 -3.35 4.86
CA ASN A 102 -1.20 -2.15 5.69
C ASN A 102 -1.26 -0.85 4.84
N ARG A 103 -1.15 0.33 5.47
CA ARG A 103 -1.14 1.65 4.78
C ARG A 103 0.21 2.37 4.81
N ARG A 104 1.26 1.67 5.19
CA ARG A 104 2.62 2.20 5.12
C ARG A 104 2.97 2.38 3.65
N ALA A 105 3.81 3.37 3.39
CA ALA A 105 4.37 3.56 2.06
C ALA A 105 5.77 2.96 2.03
N GLY A 106 6.18 2.49 0.85
CA GLY A 106 7.48 1.91 0.55
C GLY A 106 7.57 0.40 0.69
N ASP A 107 6.45 -0.31 0.85
CA ASP A 107 6.36 -1.77 0.99
C ASP A 107 5.53 -2.48 -0.08
N GLY A 108 5.04 -1.75 -1.08
CA GLY A 108 4.45 -2.31 -2.30
C GLY A 108 3.12 -1.67 -2.67
N CYS A 109 2.36 -1.19 -1.70
CA CYS A 109 1.10 -0.50 -1.88
C CYS A 109 1.12 0.82 -1.09
N ASP A 110 0.76 1.94 -1.72
CA ASP A 110 0.77 3.21 -1.01
C ASP A 110 -0.43 3.30 -0.05
N ARG A 111 -0.43 4.30 0.84
CA ARG A 111 -1.54 4.57 1.77
C ARG A 111 -2.92 4.79 1.12
N PHE A 112 -2.99 4.89 -0.20
CA PHE A 112 -4.22 5.02 -0.99
C PHE A 112 -4.52 3.78 -1.84
N CYS A 113 -3.84 2.67 -1.55
CA CYS A 113 -3.93 1.39 -2.21
C CYS A 113 -3.73 1.46 -3.73
N ARG A 114 -2.74 2.26 -4.11
CA ARG A 114 -2.19 2.31 -5.45
C ARG A 114 -0.87 1.57 -5.44
N PRO A 115 -0.57 0.79 -6.49
CA PRO A 115 0.72 0.13 -6.61
C PRO A 115 1.79 1.20 -6.49
N GLU A 116 2.67 1.02 -5.53
CA GLU A 116 3.88 1.79 -5.52
C GLU A 116 4.65 1.32 -6.73
N VAL A 117 4.77 2.21 -7.73
CA VAL A 117 5.87 2.05 -8.67
C VAL A 117 7.08 1.87 -7.77
N PRO A 118 7.89 0.81 -7.95
CA PRO A 118 8.99 0.56 -7.05
C PRO A 118 9.85 1.83 -7.06
N SER A 119 9.70 2.66 -6.02
CA SER A 119 10.81 3.40 -5.50
C SER A 119 11.74 2.28 -5.15
N ALA A 120 12.70 2.05 -6.06
CA ALA A 120 13.42 0.82 -6.18
C ALA A 120 13.75 0.31 -4.78
N PRO A 121 13.46 -0.95 -4.44
CA PRO A 121 14.06 -1.48 -3.23
C PRO A 121 15.55 -1.13 -3.31
N ALA A 122 16.14 -0.72 -2.19
CA ALA A 122 17.59 -0.79 -2.03
C ALA A 122 18.12 -2.23 -2.30
N SER A 123 17.24 -3.18 -2.62
CA SER A 123 17.50 -4.47 -3.26
C SER A 123 16.71 -4.66 -4.56
N GLY A 124 17.12 -3.96 -5.63
CA GLY A 124 17.16 -4.49 -7.00
C GLY A 124 15.89 -4.96 -7.70
N ILE A 125 15.47 -4.20 -8.70
CA ILE A 125 14.56 -4.66 -9.77
C ILE A 125 15.24 -5.78 -10.56
N THR A 126 14.52 -6.88 -10.83
CA THR A 126 14.91 -7.95 -11.76
C THR A 126 14.18 -7.80 -13.08
N THR A 127 14.89 -7.34 -14.11
CA THR A 127 14.50 -7.65 -15.49
C THR A 127 15.20 -8.93 -15.90
N GLN A 128 14.44 -9.96 -16.32
CA GLN A 128 15.01 -11.16 -16.91
C GLN A 128 15.27 -10.92 -18.41
N VAL A 129 16.54 -10.89 -18.79
CA VAL A 129 16.95 -11.12 -20.18
C VAL A 129 17.81 -12.38 -20.18
N ALA A 130 17.39 -13.41 -20.91
CA ALA A 130 18.07 -14.71 -20.97
C ALA A 130 18.29 -15.40 -19.61
N GLY A 131 17.37 -15.26 -18.66
CA GLY A 131 17.42 -15.95 -17.37
C GLY A 131 18.41 -15.38 -16.35
N GLN A 132 18.97 -14.19 -16.60
CA GLN A 132 19.85 -13.50 -15.67
C GLN A 132 19.17 -12.26 -15.07
N GLN A 133 19.41 -12.00 -13.79
CA GLN A 133 18.82 -10.87 -13.06
C GLN A 133 19.75 -9.66 -13.18
N TYR A 134 19.19 -8.55 -13.67
CA TYR A 134 19.93 -7.30 -13.85
C TYR A 134 19.28 -6.16 -13.07
N PHE A 135 20.11 -5.44 -12.31
CA PHE A 135 19.73 -4.25 -11.56
C PHE A 135 19.60 -3.06 -12.52
N ALA A 136 18.39 -2.50 -12.63
CA ALA A 136 18.15 -1.23 -13.32
C ALA A 136 17.90 -0.11 -12.29
N THR A 137 18.61 1.01 -12.40
CA THR A 137 18.33 2.21 -11.60
C THR A 137 17.73 3.31 -12.49
N PRO A 138 16.63 3.96 -12.08
CA PRO A 138 16.15 5.18 -12.75
C PRO A 138 17.12 6.33 -12.44
N GLN A 139 17.72 6.95 -13.46
CA GLN A 139 18.71 8.02 -13.23
C GLN A 139 18.08 9.37 -12.84
N THR A 140 16.78 9.58 -13.06
CA THR A 140 16.01 10.77 -12.61
C THR A 140 14.53 10.63 -13.00
N PRO A 141 13.59 11.34 -12.33
CA PRO A 141 12.22 11.47 -12.82
C PRO A 141 12.22 12.15 -14.20
N GLY A 142 11.79 11.41 -15.24
CA GLY A 142 11.63 11.94 -16.60
C GLY A 142 12.65 11.46 -17.65
N GLN A 143 13.63 10.62 -17.32
CA GLN A 143 14.51 10.03 -18.34
C GLN A 143 13.99 8.67 -18.82
N GLN A 144 13.83 8.55 -20.14
CA GLN A 144 13.34 7.37 -20.85
C GLN A 144 14.40 6.26 -21.01
N MET A 145 15.43 6.15 -20.16
CA MET A 145 16.46 5.11 -20.29
C MET A 145 16.80 4.44 -18.94
N MET A 146 16.89 3.10 -18.90
CA MET A 146 17.44 2.28 -17.81
C MET A 146 18.84 1.79 -18.18
N ILE A 147 19.74 1.68 -17.19
CA ILE A 147 21.09 1.10 -17.36
C ILE A 147 21.16 -0.23 -16.62
N ALA A 148 21.65 -1.29 -17.26
CA ALA A 148 22.01 -2.56 -16.62
C ALA A 148 23.51 -2.84 -16.77
N GLN A 149 24.10 -3.51 -15.78
CA GLN A 149 25.49 -3.94 -15.80
C GLN A 149 25.58 -5.46 -15.98
N LEU A 150 26.32 -5.91 -17.00
CA LEU A 150 26.60 -7.31 -17.29
C LEU A 150 27.72 -7.85 -16.36
N PRO A 151 27.85 -9.18 -16.19
CA PRO A 151 28.89 -9.77 -15.32
C PRO A 151 30.34 -9.47 -15.72
N ASP A 152 30.56 -9.09 -16.97
CA ASP A 152 31.85 -8.66 -17.53
C ASP A 152 32.16 -7.17 -17.23
N GLY A 153 31.25 -6.47 -16.54
CA GLY A 153 31.34 -5.04 -16.23
C GLY A 153 30.75 -4.12 -17.30
N THR A 154 30.28 -4.64 -18.43
CA THR A 154 29.72 -3.86 -19.53
C THR A 154 28.39 -3.21 -19.15
N LEU A 155 28.22 -1.93 -19.48
CA LEU A 155 26.97 -1.18 -19.26
C LEU A 155 26.11 -1.16 -20.53
N VAL A 156 24.82 -1.48 -20.39
CA VAL A 156 23.82 -1.48 -21.48
C VAL A 156 22.64 -0.60 -21.14
N GLN A 157 22.18 0.20 -22.12
CA GLN A 157 21.05 1.11 -21.97
C GLN A 157 19.78 0.58 -22.69
N PHE A 158 18.64 0.63 -22.00
CA PHE A 158 17.33 0.25 -22.52
C PHE A 158 16.34 1.42 -22.46
N PRO A 159 15.56 1.71 -23.50
CA PRO A 159 14.52 2.74 -23.42
C PRO A 159 13.34 2.28 -22.55
N VAL A 160 12.91 3.12 -21.61
CA VAL A 160 11.74 2.91 -20.75
C VAL A 160 10.49 3.28 -21.56
N GLN A 161 9.88 2.32 -22.25
CA GLN A 161 8.54 2.55 -22.77
C GLN A 161 7.54 2.43 -21.62
N GLY A 162 6.97 3.58 -21.23
CA GLY A 162 5.73 3.60 -20.45
C GLY A 162 4.66 2.75 -21.14
N ALA A 163 3.79 2.16 -20.33
CA ALA A 163 2.78 1.19 -20.70
C ALA A 163 2.11 1.37 -22.09
N THR A 164 1.81 0.22 -22.72
CA THR A 164 1.02 -0.03 -23.94
C THR A 164 1.78 0.26 -25.25
N THR A 165 2.01 -0.69 -26.15
CA THR A 165 1.05 -1.59 -26.80
C THR A 165 1.59 -3.01 -27.03
N ALA A 166 0.65 -3.95 -27.14
CA ALA A 166 0.88 -5.26 -27.71
C ALA A 166 1.60 -5.20 -29.07
N GLN A 167 2.27 -6.32 -29.38
CA GLN A 167 2.96 -6.67 -30.62
C GLN A 167 4.46 -6.34 -30.64
N GLY A 168 5.24 -7.42 -30.66
CA GLY A 168 6.67 -7.40 -30.47
C GLY A 168 7.41 -6.63 -31.55
N THR A 169 8.34 -5.81 -31.10
CA THR A 169 9.74 -5.87 -31.52
C THR A 169 10.57 -5.35 -30.35
N SER A 170 11.59 -6.09 -29.94
CA SER A 170 12.48 -5.71 -28.85
C SER A 170 13.19 -4.38 -29.19
N PRO A 171 13.21 -3.36 -28.32
CA PRO A 171 14.06 -2.21 -28.55
C PRO A 171 15.53 -2.65 -28.39
N LEU A 172 16.30 -2.52 -29.47
CA LEU A 172 17.72 -2.86 -29.54
C LEU A 172 18.51 -2.08 -28.48
N ALA A 173 19.19 -2.79 -27.58
CA ALA A 173 20.16 -2.21 -26.64
C ALA A 173 21.34 -1.61 -27.41
N GLN A 174 21.79 -0.42 -27.03
CA GLN A 174 22.98 0.23 -27.59
C GLN A 174 24.13 0.15 -26.59
N LEU A 175 25.30 -0.30 -27.07
CA LEU A 175 26.53 -0.40 -26.29
C LEU A 175 27.22 0.98 -26.21
N LEU A 176 27.64 1.39 -25.02
CA LEU A 176 28.47 2.58 -24.85
C LEU A 176 29.95 2.23 -25.10
N PRO A 177 30.70 3.00 -25.90
CA PRO A 177 32.15 2.85 -26.04
C PRO A 177 32.85 3.32 -24.75
N GLY A 178 33.76 2.49 -24.23
CA GLY A 178 34.41 2.66 -22.93
C GLY A 178 35.30 3.91 -22.80
N LEU A 179 35.36 4.43 -21.57
CA LEU A 179 36.38 5.37 -21.08
C LEU A 179 37.54 4.60 -20.44
#